data_AF-A0A920P6S8-F1
#
_entry.id   AF-A0A920P6S8-F1
#
_cell.length_a   1.000
_cell.length_b   1.000
_cell.length_c   1.000
_cell.angle_alpha   90.00
_cell.angle_beta   90.00
_cell.angle_gamma   90.00
#
_symmetry.space_group_name_H-M   'P 1'
#
loop_
_entity.id
_entity.type
_entity.pdbx_description
1 polymer ?
#
loop_
_entity_poly.entity_id
_entity_poly.type
_entity_poly.pdbx_seq_one_letter_code
_entity_poly.pdbx_strand_id
1 'polypeptide(L)' 'MDAAIGIGGIPRGRISEIYGPESSGKTTLCLQVIANAQRLGGIAAFVDAEHALDVTYARKLGVDVDNLLVSQPDTGNKP' A
#
# COMPACT_ATOMS: atom_id res chain seq x y z
N MET A 1 2.91 -11.95 -9.72
CA MET A 1 3.79 -11.57 -8.59
C MET A 1 3.81 -12.66 -7.53
N ASP A 2 2.66 -13.03 -6.97
CA ASP A 2 2.55 -14.03 -5.89
C ASP A 2 3.28 -15.36 -6.17
N ALA A 3 3.18 -15.87 -7.40
CA ALA A 3 3.89 -17.08 -7.83
C ALA A 3 5.43 -16.93 -7.81
N ALA A 4 5.95 -15.72 -8.04
CA ALA A 4 7.39 -15.45 -8.03
C ALA A 4 7.97 -15.31 -6.62
N ILE A 5 7.14 -15.02 -5.61
CA ILE A 5 7.56 -14.92 -4.20
C ILE A 5 7.70 -16.32 -3.55
N GLY A 6 7.21 -17.38 -4.21
CA GLY A 6 7.35 -18.77 -3.76
C GLY A 6 6.40 -19.18 -2.62
N ILE A 7 5.87 -18.22 -1.86
CA ILE A 7 4.88 -18.44 -0.79
C ILE A 7 3.46 -17.95 -1.14
N GLY A 8 3.24 -17.49 -2.38
CA GLY A 8 1.92 -17.10 -2.86
C GLY A 8 1.45 -15.70 -2.42
N GLY A 9 2.36 -14.81 -1.98
CA GLY A 9 2.03 -13.43 -1.66
C GLY A 9 3.04 -12.76 -0.74
N ILE A 10 2.70 -11.57 -0.23
CA ILE A 10 3.52 -10.83 0.74
C ILE A 10 3.44 -11.51 2.12
N PRO A 11 4.57 -11.81 2.79
CA PRO A 11 4.57 -12.47 4.10
C PRO A 11 3.97 -11.58 5.19
N ARG A 12 3.09 -12.17 6.03
CA ARG A 12 2.52 -11.49 7.20
C ARG A 12 3.52 -11.45 8.36
N GLY A 13 3.47 -10.40 9.18
CA GLY A 13 4.33 -10.25 10.37
C GLY A 13 5.80 -9.96 10.04
N ARG A 14 6.11 -9.57 8.80
CA ARG A 14 7.46 -9.27 8.31
C ARG A 14 7.45 -7.92 7.61
N ILE A 15 8.61 -7.28 7.54
CA ILE A 15 8.82 -6.08 6.73
C ILE A 15 9.13 -6.55 5.31
N SER A 16 8.48 -5.93 4.32
CA SER A 16 8.74 -6.13 2.90
C SER A 16 9.05 -4.78 2.27
N GLU A 17 10.06 -4.74 1.39
CA GLU A 17 10.47 -3.53 0.69
C GLU A 17 10.21 -3.67 -0.81
N ILE A 18 9.59 -2.65 -1.41
CA ILE A 18 9.35 -2.56 -2.85
C ILE A 18 10.08 -1.31 -3.35
N TYR A 19 11.19 -1.50 -4.06
CA TYR A 19 12.00 -0.42 -4.62
C TYR A 19 11.97 -0.43 -6.15
N GLY A 20 12.28 0.70 -6.76
CA GLY A 20 12.33 0.85 -8.22
C GLY A 20 12.18 2.30 -8.70
N PRO A 21 12.39 2.55 -10.00
CA PRO A 21 12.32 3.89 -10.59
C PRO A 21 11.00 4.61 -10.32
N GLU A 22 10.99 5.94 -10.47
CA GLU A 22 9.74 6.71 -10.50
C GLU A 22 8.81 6.14 -11.58
N SER A 23 7.49 6.15 -11.29
CA SER A 23 6.47 5.59 -12.19
C SER A 23 6.58 4.08 -12.49
N SER A 24 7.40 3.32 -11.75
CA SER A 24 7.47 1.85 -11.91
C SER A 24 6.28 1.07 -11.32
N GLY A 25 5.26 1.77 -10.80
CA GLY A 25 4.04 1.15 -10.25
C GLY A 25 4.13 0.72 -8.78
N LYS A 26 5.14 1.17 -8.02
CA LYS A 26 5.31 0.83 -6.59
C LYS A 26 4.05 1.11 -5.77
N THR A 27 3.53 2.34 -5.85
CA THR A 27 2.33 2.75 -5.13
C THR A 27 1.10 1.97 -5.60
N THR A 28 0.94 1.76 -6.91
CA THR A 28 -0.13 0.91 -7.47
C THR A 28 -0.11 -0.49 -6.88
N LEU A 29 1.08 -1.10 -6.77
CA LEU A 29 1.25 -2.42 -6.19
C LEU A 29 0.89 -2.43 -4.69
N CYS A 30 1.35 -1.44 -3.92
CA CYS A 30 0.96 -1.29 -2.51
C CYS A 30 -0.56 -1.17 -2.35
N LEU A 31 -1.23 -0.37 -3.19
CA LEU A 31 -2.69 -0.22 -3.16
C LEU A 31 -3.41 -1.52 -3.52
N GLN A 32 -2.90 -2.32 -4.46
CA GLN A 32 -3.47 -3.66 -4.76
C GLN A 32 -3.30 -4.64 -3.60
N VAL A 33 -2.19 -4.58 -2.86
CA VAL A 33 -2.00 -5.39 -1.64
C VAL A 33 -3.02 -4.99 -0.58
N ILE A 34 -3.21 -3.68 -0.37
CA ILE A 34 -4.22 -3.13 0.54
C ILE A 34 -5.63 -3.59 0.16
N ALA A 35 -6.02 -3.43 -1.11
CA ALA A 35 -7.33 -3.84 -1.60
C ALA A 35 -7.59 -5.34 -1.36
N ASN A 36 -6.59 -6.18 -1.63
CA ASN A 36 -6.70 -7.62 -1.36
C ASN A 36 -6.78 -7.94 0.14
N ALA A 37 -6.04 -7.22 0.99
CA ALA A 37 -6.13 -7.39 2.43
C ALA A 37 -7.52 -7.01 2.96
N GLN A 38 -8.06 -5.86 2.53
CA GLN A 38 -9.40 -5.40 2.90
C GLN A 38 -10.50 -6.34 2.42
N ARG A 39 -10.39 -6.88 1.19
CA ARG A 39 -11.33 -7.89 0.66
C ARG A 39 -11.38 -9.16 1.51
N LEU A 40 -10.31 -9.48 2.25
CA LEU A 40 -10.25 -10.60 3.18
C LEU A 40 -10.65 -10.22 4.62
N GLY A 41 -11.25 -9.04 4.81
CA GLY A 41 -11.67 -8.51 6.11
C GLY A 41 -10.53 -7.91 6.94
N GLY A 42 -9.35 -7.70 6.34
CA GLY A 42 -8.21 -7.06 7.00
C GLY A 42 -8.34 -5.55 7.09
N ILE A 43 -7.70 -4.96 8.09
CA ILE A 43 -7.57 -3.51 8.23
C ILE A 43 -6.22 -3.09 7.64
N ALA A 44 -6.19 -1.95 6.96
CA ALA A 44 -4.97 -1.39 6.37
C ALA A 44 -4.74 0.04 6.86
N ALA A 45 -3.46 0.42 6.92
CA ALA A 45 -3.04 1.79 7.13
C ALA A 45 -2.06 2.19 6.02
N PHE A 46 -2.15 3.43 5.56
CA PHE A 46 -1.28 4.02 4.56
C PHE A 46 -0.64 5.29 5.14
N VAL A 47 0.68 5.33 5.16
CA VAL A 47 1.45 6.50 5.57
C VAL A 47 1.88 7.22 4.31
N ASP A 48 1.22 8.33 4.01
CA ASP A 48 1.48 9.16 2.84
C ASP A 48 2.47 10.26 3.20
N ALA A 49 3.75 9.92 3.24
CA ALA A 49 4.83 10.87 3.52
C ALA A 49 5.08 11.86 2.35
N GLU A 50 4.61 11.52 1.13
CA GLU A 50 4.81 12.33 -0.08
C GLU A 50 3.61 13.22 -0.41
N HIS A 51 2.52 13.14 0.38
CA HIS A 51 1.26 13.84 0.17
C HIS A 51 0.71 13.63 -1.26
N ALA A 52 0.92 12.42 -1.80
CA ALA A 52 0.71 12.07 -3.20
C ALA A 52 -0.38 11.03 -3.41
N LEU A 53 -1.09 10.60 -2.36
CA LEU A 53 -2.15 9.60 -2.49
C LEU A 53 -3.36 10.14 -3.27
N ASP A 54 -3.58 9.60 -4.47
CA ASP A 54 -4.83 9.80 -5.22
C ASP A 54 -5.92 8.83 -4.74
N VAL A 55 -6.86 9.35 -3.95
CA VAL A 55 -8.01 8.61 -3.40
C VAL A 55 -8.92 8.04 -4.51
N THR A 56 -9.09 8.77 -5.61
CA THR A 56 -9.94 8.32 -6.73
C THR A 56 -9.29 7.13 -7.43
N TYR A 57 -7.97 7.19 -7.64
CA TYR A 57 -7.22 6.07 -8.21
C TYR A 57 -7.23 4.86 -7.27
N ALA A 58 -6.99 5.05 -5.97
CA ALA A 58 -7.05 3.97 -4.98
C ALA A 58 -8.42 3.25 -4.98
N ARG A 59 -9.53 4.01 -5.01
CA ARG A 59 -10.87 3.43 -5.08
C ARG A 59 -11.09 2.60 -6.36
N LYS A 60 -10.57 3.05 -7.51
CA LYS A 60 -10.61 2.28 -8.77
C LYS A 60 -9.83 0.97 -8.70
N LEU A 61 -8.79 0.91 -7.88
CA LEU A 61 -8.04 -0.32 -7.62
C LEU A 61 -8.72 -1.26 -6.60
N GLY A 62 -9.88 -0.87 -6.06
CA GLY A 62 -10.66 -1.68 -5.13
C GLY A 62 -10.31 -1.45 -3.66
N VAL A 63 -9.54 -0.40 -3.34
CA VAL A 63 -9.29 0.01 -1.96
C VAL A 63 -10.58 0.56 -1.37
N ASP A 64 -10.95 0.05 -0.20
CA ASP A 64 -11.97 0.67 0.65
C ASP A 64 -11.34 1.86 1.37
N VAL A 65 -11.31 2.99 0.67
CA VAL A 65 -10.67 4.23 1.14
C VAL A 65 -11.41 4.86 2.32
N ASP A 66 -12.70 4.54 2.50
CA ASP A 66 -13.49 5.07 3.60
C ASP A 66 -13.10 4.41 4.93
N ASN A 67 -12.59 3.17 4.87
CA ASN A 67 -12.05 2.41 6.01
C ASN A 67 -10.51 2.30 5.99
N LEU A 68 -9.81 3.05 5.13
CA LEU A 68 -8.34 3.08 5.10
C LEU A 68 -7.83 4.10 6.13
N LEU A 69 -6.99 3.66 7.07
CA LEU A 69 -6.33 4.57 8.00
C LEU A 69 -5.23 5.33 7.25
N VAL A 70 -5.36 6.65 7.09
CA VAL A 70 -4.35 7.47 6.41
C VAL A 70 -3.64 8.38 7.41
N SER A 71 -2.32 8.38 7.35
CA SER A 71 -1.48 9.34 8.08
C SER A 71 -0.67 10.15 7.09
N GLN A 72 -0.78 11.48 7.17
CA GLN A 72 0.03 12.44 6.43
C GLN A 72 0.95 13.16 7.41
N PRO A 73 2.17 12.64 7.66
CA PRO A 73 3.10 13.30 8.56
C PRO A 73 3.62 14.60 7.93
N ASP A 74 3.54 15.69 8.69
CA ASP A 74 4.07 17.01 8.28
C ASP A 74 5.61 17.06 8.23
N THR A 75 6.27 16.11 8.90
CA THR A 75 7.73 15.93 8.88
C THR A 75 8.07 14.45 9.02
N GLY A 76 8.82 13.89 8.06
CA GLY A 76 9.61 12.69 8.31
C GLY A 76 10.61 13.02 9.42
N ASN A 77 10.51 12.31 10.55
CA ASN A 77 11.30 12.52 11.75
C ASN A 77 12.75 12.89 11.39
N LYS A 78 13.15 14.15 11.63
CA LYS A 78 14.55 14.57 11.44
C LYS A 78 15.37 13.86 12.52
N PRO A 79 16.53 13.26 12.17
CA PRO A 79 17.42 12.63 13.14
C PRO A 79 17.92 13.63 14.18
#